data_AF-A0A420KBV6-F1
#
_entry.id   AF-A0A420KBV6-F1
#
_cell.length_a   1.000
_cell.length_b   1.000
_cell.length_c   1.000
_cell.angle_alpha   90.00
_cell.angle_beta   90.00
_cell.angle_gamma   90.00
#
_symmetry.space_group_name_H-M   'P 1'
#
loop_
_entity.id
_entity.type
_entity.pdbx_description
1 polymer ?
#
loop_
_entity_poly.entity_id
_entity_poly.type
_entity_poly.pdbx_seq_one_letter_code
_entity_poly.pdbx_strand_id
1 'polypeptide(L)'
;MNTDITRRPLFAAHPYFDTKKAWVLLWSHKQGLLHIKRLHDMFMNHMRAYHEDRNLEYIPLLIGDREAIDAAADVIRPTLHARYDAKQAFNHSAIPYSQLPEGVSRP
;
A
#
# COMPACT_ATOMS: atom_id res chain seq x y z
N MET A 1 28.38 -14.62 -28.39
CA MET A 1 27.32 -13.59 -28.38
C MET A 1 27.30 -12.97 -27.00
N ASN A 2 27.72 -11.71 -26.90
CA ASN A 2 27.92 -11.01 -25.65
C ASN A 2 26.61 -10.33 -25.25
N THR A 3 25.78 -10.99 -24.45
CA THR A 3 24.55 -10.40 -23.89
C THR A 3 24.86 -9.61 -22.62
N ASP A 4 25.72 -8.59 -22.74
CA ASP A 4 25.80 -7.54 -21.72
C ASP A 4 24.77 -6.46 -22.05
N ILE A 5 23.50 -6.85 -21.96
CA ILE A 5 22.41 -5.89 -21.82
C ILE A 5 22.49 -5.46 -20.37
N THR A 6 23.39 -4.51 -20.11
CA THR A 6 23.49 -3.74 -18.87
C THR A 6 22.10 -3.63 -18.25
N ARG A 7 21.88 -4.35 -17.14
CA ARG A 7 20.60 -4.40 -16.43
C ARG A 7 20.20 -2.96 -16.14
N ARG A 8 19.34 -2.37 -16.97
CA ARG A 8 18.76 -1.07 -16.67
C ARG A 8 18.11 -1.25 -15.30
N PRO A 9 18.46 -0.43 -14.30
CA PRO A 9 17.77 -0.52 -13.03
C PRO A 9 16.28 -0.39 -13.32
N LEU A 10 15.48 -1.32 -12.78
CA LEU A 10 14.02 -1.31 -12.93
C LEU A 10 13.41 0.05 -12.53
N PHE A 11 14.13 0.79 -11.68
CA PHE A 11 13.84 2.15 -11.25
C PHE A 11 14.95 3.10 -11.69
N ALA A 12 15.31 3.08 -12.96
CA ALA A 12 16.19 4.10 -13.54
C ALA A 12 15.65 5.48 -13.18
N ALA A 13 16.56 6.43 -12.92
CA ALA A 13 16.18 7.80 -12.61
C ALA A 13 15.32 8.34 -13.75
N HIS A 14 14.01 8.44 -13.52
CA HIS A 14 13.11 9.04 -14.48
C HIS A 14 13.12 10.55 -14.20
N PRO A 15 13.43 11.40 -15.21
CA PRO A 15 13.65 12.84 -14.99
C PRO A 15 12.45 13.55 -14.34
N TYR A 16 11.25 12.99 -14.51
CA TYR A 16 10.00 13.55 -14.00
C TYR A 16 9.34 12.73 -12.90
N PHE A 17 9.93 11.61 -12.49
CA PHE A 17 9.28 10.71 -11.53
C PHE A 17 10.28 10.04 -10.60
N ASP A 18 10.36 10.57 -9.38
CA ASP A 18 11.17 10.00 -8.31
C ASP A 18 10.28 9.16 -7.37
N THR A 19 10.36 7.84 -7.53
CA THR A 19 9.63 6.89 -6.69
C THR A 19 9.92 7.03 -5.18
N LYS A 20 11.06 7.63 -4.81
CA LYS A 20 11.42 7.87 -3.40
C LYS A 20 10.72 9.11 -2.82
N LYS A 21 10.23 10.01 -3.67
CA LYS A 21 9.47 11.22 -3.29
C LYS A 21 7.97 11.03 -3.42
N ALA A 22 7.53 10.16 -4.32
CA ALA A 22 6.12 9.81 -4.48
C ALA A 22 5.61 8.93 -3.33
N TRP A 23 4.37 9.17 -2.93
CA TRP A 23 3.62 8.40 -1.95
C TRP A 23 2.51 7.62 -2.64
N VAL A 24 2.10 6.52 -2.03
CA VAL A 24 1.00 5.68 -2.51
C VAL A 24 0.03 5.37 -1.36
N LEU A 25 -1.26 5.51 -1.66
CA LEU A 25 -2.34 5.00 -0.84
C LEU A 25 -2.68 3.59 -1.28
N LEU A 26 -2.62 2.64 -0.35
CA LEU A 26 -2.90 1.23 -0.59
C LEU A 26 -4.09 0.79 0.24
N TRP A 27 -4.84 -0.16 -0.31
CA TRP A 27 -5.87 -0.90 0.41
C TRP A 27 -5.45 -2.36 0.57
N SER A 28 -5.41 -2.82 1.82
CA SER A 28 -5.24 -4.24 2.15
C SER A 28 -6.57 -4.95 1.99
N HIS A 29 -6.71 -5.81 0.97
CA HIS A 29 -7.97 -6.53 0.74
C HIS A 29 -8.30 -7.47 1.91
N LYS A 30 -7.28 -8.10 2.49
CA LYS A 30 -7.41 -9.05 3.60
C LYS A 30 -7.77 -8.38 4.92
N GLN A 31 -7.08 -7.29 5.27
CA GLN A 31 -7.31 -6.60 6.55
C GLN A 31 -8.44 -5.58 6.45
N GLY A 32 -8.79 -5.11 5.25
CA GLY A 32 -9.75 -4.04 5.06
C GLY A 32 -9.23 -2.67 5.51
N LEU A 33 -7.91 -2.47 5.53
CA LEU A 33 -7.25 -1.26 6.06
C LEU A 33 -6.53 -0.46 4.96
N LEU A 34 -6.28 0.82 5.25
CA LEU A 34 -5.44 1.66 4.41
C LEU A 34 -3.99 1.63 4.86
N HIS A 35 -3.08 1.72 3.90
CA HIS A 35 -1.66 1.89 4.15
C HIS A 35 -1.12 3.02 3.28
N ILE A 36 -0.39 3.93 3.90
CA ILE A 36 0.33 4.99 3.20
C ILE A 36 1.81 4.67 3.30
N LYS A 37 2.49 4.58 2.17
CA LYS A 37 3.95 4.37 2.12
C LYS A 37 4.56 5.07 0.92
N ARG A 38 5.88 5.13 0.87
CA ARG A 38 6.57 5.61 -0.32
C ARG A 38 6.37 4.63 -1.46
N LEU A 39 6.23 5.15 -2.67
CA LEU A 39 6.02 4.32 -3.84
C LEU A 39 7.20 3.38 -4.09
N HIS A 40 8.42 3.83 -3.81
CA HIS A 40 9.63 3.01 -3.85
C HIS A 40 9.49 1.73 -3.00
N ASP A 41 9.03 1.87 -1.75
CA ASP A 41 8.89 0.75 -0.83
C ASP A 41 7.79 -0.23 -1.28
N MET A 42 6.74 0.29 -1.92
CA MET A 42 5.74 -0.54 -2.58
C MET A 42 6.35 -1.42 -3.66
N PHE A 43 7.09 -0.81 -4.58
CA PHE A 43 7.71 -1.56 -5.65
C PHE A 43 8.72 -2.58 -5.12
N MET A 44 9.55 -2.23 -4.14
CA MET A 44 10.48 -3.20 -3.52
C MET A 44 9.74 -4.42 -2.97
N ASN A 45 8.65 -4.21 -2.24
CA ASN A 45 7.86 -5.30 -1.69
C ASN A 45 7.15 -6.12 -2.78
N HIS A 46 6.63 -5.49 -3.82
CA HIS A 46 5.95 -6.17 -4.93
C HIS A 46 6.92 -6.98 -5.77
N MET A 47 8.11 -6.43 -6.06
CA MET A 47 9.15 -7.15 -6.79
C MET A 47 9.66 -8.35 -5.99
N ARG A 48 9.78 -8.21 -4.66
CA ARG A 48 10.12 -9.34 -3.78
C ARG A 48 9.03 -10.41 -3.82
N ALA A 49 7.76 -10.02 -3.66
CA ALA A 49 6.64 -10.97 -3.73
C ALA A 49 6.57 -11.68 -5.08
N TYR A 50 6.78 -10.97 -6.20
CA TYR A 50 6.88 -11.56 -7.53
C TYR A 50 8.03 -12.57 -7.63
N HIS A 51 9.21 -12.22 -7.13
CA HIS A 51 10.36 -13.11 -7.17
C HIS A 51 10.16 -14.38 -6.33
N GLU A 52 9.46 -14.26 -5.20
CA GLU A 52 9.18 -15.36 -4.28
C GLU A 52 7.87 -16.12 -4.62
N ASP A 53 7.21 -15.81 -5.74
CA ASP A 53 5.90 -16.35 -6.13
C ASP A 53 4.84 -16.28 -5.02
N ARG A 54 4.79 -15.12 -4.33
CA ARG A 54 3.84 -14.85 -3.25
C ARG A 54 2.71 -13.94 -3.70
N ASN A 55 1.51 -14.21 -3.18
CA ASN A 55 0.35 -13.35 -3.41
C ASN A 55 0.55 -11.94 -2.84
N LEU A 56 0.08 -10.95 -3.60
CA LEU A 56 0.07 -9.54 -3.21
C LEU A 56 -1.28 -9.16 -2.61
N GLU A 57 -1.27 -8.71 -1.35
CA GLU A 57 -2.50 -8.35 -0.61
C GLU A 57 -2.84 -6.84 -0.66
N TYR A 58 -1.95 -6.02 -1.24
CA TYR A 58 -2.05 -4.56 -1.24
C TYR A 58 -2.40 -4.02 -2.64
N ILE A 59 -3.53 -3.32 -2.74
CA ILE A 59 -4.04 -2.72 -3.98
C ILE A 59 -3.76 -1.21 -3.97
N PRO A 60 -3.00 -0.65 -4.92
CA PRO A 60 -2.79 0.80 -5.02
C PRO A 60 -4.06 1.51 -5.46
N LEU A 61 -4.44 2.55 -4.72
CA LEU A 61 -5.61 3.38 -4.99
C LEU A 61 -5.23 4.73 -5.60
N LEU A 62 -4.19 5.37 -5.07
CA LEU A 62 -3.74 6.70 -5.50
C LEU A 62 -2.22 6.82 -5.35
N ILE A 63 -1.58 7.51 -6.30
CA ILE A 63 -0.16 7.84 -6.27
C ILE A 63 -0.03 9.35 -6.43
N GLY A 64 0.79 9.99 -5.59
CA GLY A 64 0.98 11.44 -5.64
C GLY A 64 1.86 11.95 -4.51
N ASP A 65 1.75 13.24 -4.25
CA ASP A 65 2.44 13.89 -3.13
C ASP A 65 1.81 13.50 -1.79
N ARG A 66 2.57 13.68 -0.70
CA ARG A 66 2.16 13.22 0.63
C ARG A 66 0.81 13.82 1.04
N GLU A 67 0.65 15.12 0.85
CA GLU A 67 -0.55 15.87 1.21
C GLU A 67 -1.80 15.36 0.48
N ALA A 68 -1.67 15.09 -0.83
CA ALA A 68 -2.77 14.55 -1.64
C ALA A 68 -3.17 13.14 -1.19
N ILE A 69 -2.18 12.32 -0.81
CA ILE A 69 -2.41 10.97 -0.29
C ILE A 69 -3.10 10.99 1.08
N ASP A 70 -2.66 11.85 2.00
CA ASP A 70 -3.30 11.99 3.31
C ASP A 70 -4.74 12.51 3.17
N ALA A 71 -4.96 13.53 2.34
CA ALA A 71 -6.30 14.07 2.08
C ALA A 71 -7.24 13.01 1.46
N ALA A 72 -6.76 12.22 0.51
CA ALA A 72 -7.53 11.13 -0.06
C ALA A 72 -7.85 10.04 0.98
N ALA A 73 -6.90 9.72 1.86
CA ALA A 73 -7.12 8.77 2.94
C ALA A 73 -8.22 9.25 3.91
N ASP A 74 -8.19 10.53 4.29
CA ASP A 74 -9.20 11.13 5.16
C ASP A 74 -10.61 11.04 4.56
N VAL A 75 -10.75 11.29 3.26
CA VAL A 75 -12.04 11.21 2.54
C VAL A 75 -12.60 9.80 2.54
N ILE A 76 -11.77 8.77 2.38
CA ILE A 76 -12.26 7.39 2.22
C ILE A 76 -12.30 6.59 3.53
N ARG A 77 -11.58 7.01 4.58
CA ARG A 77 -11.57 6.36 5.90
C ARG A 77 -12.96 6.06 6.44
N PRO A 78 -13.93 6.99 6.43
CA PRO A 78 -15.28 6.71 6.95
C PRO A 78 -15.95 5.49 6.28
N THR A 79 -15.75 5.33 4.97
CA THR A 79 -16.29 4.18 4.23
C THR A 79 -15.62 2.87 4.65
N LEU A 80 -14.31 2.89 4.92
CA LEU A 80 -13.59 1.71 5.38
C LEU A 80 -13.89 1.34 6.82
N HIS A 81 -14.08 2.32 7.70
CA HIS A 81 -14.53 2.09 9.07
C HIS A 81 -15.86 1.34 9.06
N ALA A 82 -16.86 1.86 8.34
CA ALA A 82 -18.17 1.24 8.24
C ALA A 82 -18.11 -0.20 7.69
N ARG A 83 -17.28 -0.43 6.65
CA ARG A 83 -17.10 -1.77 6.07
C ARG A 83 -16.38 -2.73 7.02
N TYR A 84 -15.37 -2.27 7.75
CA TYR A 84 -14.64 -3.08 8.72
C TYR A 84 -15.55 -3.47 9.88
N ASP A 85 -16.23 -2.49 10.49
CA ASP A 85 -17.12 -2.72 11.62
C ASP A 85 -18.29 -3.65 11.23
N ALA A 86 -18.86 -3.48 10.02
CA ALA A 86 -19.89 -4.39 9.51
C ALA A 86 -19.38 -5.83 9.33
N LYS A 87 -18.13 -6.03 8.87
CA LYS A 87 -17.52 -7.37 8.78
C LYS A 87 -17.28 -7.98 10.16
N GLN A 88 -16.97 -7.15 11.15
CA GLN A 88 -16.66 -7.59 12.51
C GLN A 88 -17.88 -7.63 13.43
N ALA A 89 -19.07 -7.26 12.97
CA ALA A 89 -20.27 -7.14 13.80
C ALA A 89 -20.63 -8.40 14.61
N PHE A 90 -20.22 -9.58 14.14
CA PHE A 90 -20.45 -10.86 14.81
C PHE A 90 -19.22 -11.40 15.57
N ASN A 91 -18.09 -10.70 15.50
CA ASN A 91 -16.85 -11.06 16.18
C ASN A 91 -16.72 -10.32 17.51
N HIS A 92 -17.06 -11.01 18.60
CA HIS A 92 -17.13 -10.46 19.95
C HIS A 92 -15.76 -10.04 20.53
N SER A 93 -14.65 -10.40 19.86
CA SER A 93 -13.29 -10.02 20.26
C SER A 93 -12.67 -8.96 19.33
N ALA A 94 -13.40 -8.49 18.32
CA ALA A 94 -12.90 -7.45 17.43
C ALA A 94 -12.97 -6.07 18.10
N ILE A 95 -11.89 -5.31 17.97
CA ILE A 95 -11.87 -3.89 18.34
C ILE A 95 -12.36 -3.05 17.16
N PRO A 96 -13.10 -1.94 17.41
CA PRO A 96 -13.53 -1.02 16.36
C PRO A 96 -12.36 -0.48 15.54
N TYR A 97 -12.61 -0.13 14.28
CA TYR A 97 -11.57 0.38 13.39
C TYR A 97 -10.81 1.57 14.01
N SER A 98 -11.51 2.49 14.66
CA SER A 98 -10.94 3.69 15.30
C SER A 98 -9.96 3.40 16.44
N GLN A 99 -9.95 2.16 16.95
CA GLN A 99 -9.08 1.71 18.02
C GLN A 99 -7.96 0.80 17.52
N LEU A 100 -7.91 0.51 16.21
CA LEU A 100 -6.79 -0.23 15.63
C LEU A 100 -5.51 0.60 15.77
N PRO A 101 -4.37 -0.01 16.15
CA PRO A 101 -3.16 0.77 16.32
C PRO A 101 -2.70 1.28 14.95
N GLU A 102 -2.30 2.54 14.88
CA GLU A 102 -1.83 3.15 13.65
C GLU A 102 -0.65 2.33 13.09
N GLY A 103 -0.79 1.86 11.85
CA GLY A 103 0.25 1.08 11.17
C GLY A 103 0.25 -0.44 11.42
N VAL A 104 -0.81 -1.01 12.02
CA VAL A 104 -0.87 -2.47 12.22
C VAL A 104 -1.33 -3.20 10.96
N SER A 105 -0.37 -3.36 10.03
CA SER A 105 -0.25 -4.62 9.30
C SER A 105 0.19 -5.68 10.33
N ARG A 106 -0.72 -6.54 10.83
CA ARG A 106 -0.23 -7.79 11.44
C ARG A 106 0.33 -8.69 10.33
N PRO A 107 1.46 -9.39 10.59
CA PRO A 107 2.11 -10.27 9.62
C PRO A 107 1.20 -11.39 9.13
#